data_AF-A0A8B4HAH8-F1
#
_entry.id   AF-A0A8B4HAH8-F1
#
_cell.length_a   1.000
_cell.length_b   1.000
_cell.length_c   1.000
_cell.angle_alpha   90.00
_cell.angle_beta   90.00
_cell.angle_gamma   90.00
#
_symmetry.space_group_name_H-M   'P 1'
#
loop_
_entity.id
_entity.type
_entity.pdbx_description
1 polymer ?
#
loop_
_entity_poly.entity_id
_entity_poly.type
_entity_poly.pdbx_seq_one_letter_code
_entity_poly.pdbx_strand_id
1 'polypeptide(L)'
;MNSRVIQFRFFDVYRPMAEHIAALGSYRPTVVVAPPSVLSVLADAVVAGELRLCPARVISVAEVLTSFDERRFREVFGQEVIFQAYQCTEGFLGYTCPFGSMHLNEDICYFEKEFVDDSRFVPIITDFRRRSQPIVRYRLNDVLTLAANQVCGCGQATTVVAKIAGREDDVFSFPAVGGDGRVSVFPDMVERCFLYVPGVSEFRVERHSDDRLVVFVAPLVGEVLDRVRAELDGLAERLGFVPPRVEFEPYVADSTHRRKRKRVENCAQ
;
A
#
# COMPACT_ATOMS: atom_id res chain seq x y z
N MET A 1 -7.14 9.00 -27.30
CA MET A 1 -6.04 9.94 -27.61
C MET A 1 -4.82 9.12 -27.93
N ASN A 2 -4.46 8.95 -29.21
CA ASN A 2 -3.18 8.36 -29.59
C ASN A 2 -2.49 9.38 -30.50
N SER A 3 -1.27 9.78 -30.14
CA SER A 3 -0.41 10.60 -30.98
C SER A 3 0.83 9.80 -31.37
N ARG A 4 1.67 10.36 -32.25
CA ARG A 4 2.98 9.78 -32.56
C ARG A 4 3.92 9.76 -31.36
N VAL A 5 3.66 10.56 -30.32
CA VAL A 5 4.55 10.77 -29.17
C VAL A 5 4.04 10.01 -27.94
N ILE A 6 2.72 9.87 -27.78
CA ILE A 6 2.12 9.21 -26.62
C ILE A 6 1.01 8.27 -27.11
N GLN A 7 1.11 7.01 -26.71
CA GLN A 7 0.10 5.99 -26.94
C GLN A 7 -0.43 5.50 -25.60
N PHE A 8 -1.75 5.41 -25.48
CA PHE A 8 -2.41 4.85 -24.31
C PHE A 8 -3.03 3.52 -24.68
N ARG A 9 -2.77 2.51 -23.85
CA ARG A 9 -3.45 1.22 -23.92
C ARG A 9 -3.93 0.86 -22.52
N PHE A 10 -5.24 0.65 -22.42
CA PHE A 10 -5.90 0.25 -21.19
C PHE A 10 -6.11 -1.26 -21.20
N PHE A 11 -5.88 -1.89 -20.06
CA PHE A 11 -6.05 -3.33 -19.85
C PHE A 11 -7.14 -3.51 -18.81
N ASP A 12 -8.19 -4.23 -19.18
CA ASP A 12 -9.35 -4.47 -18.31
C ASP A 12 -9.03 -5.58 -17.31
N VAL A 13 -8.83 -5.24 -16.04
CA VAL A 13 -8.50 -6.19 -14.96
C VAL A 13 -9.56 -7.28 -14.75
N TYR A 14 -10.77 -7.15 -15.31
CA TYR A 14 -11.79 -8.21 -15.26
C TYR A 14 -11.60 -9.30 -16.32
N ARG A 15 -10.74 -9.07 -17.32
CA ARG A 15 -10.35 -10.07 -18.31
C ARG A 15 -9.21 -10.97 -17.77
N PRO A 16 -9.06 -12.21 -18.27
CA PRO A 16 -7.99 -13.10 -17.84
C PRO A 16 -6.60 -12.47 -17.98
N MET A 17 -5.80 -12.51 -16.91
CA MET A 17 -4.46 -11.91 -16.90
C MET A 17 -3.52 -12.47 -17.97
N ALA A 18 -3.71 -13.74 -18.37
CA ALA A 18 -2.94 -14.36 -19.45
C ALA A 18 -3.09 -13.62 -20.80
N GLU A 19 -4.29 -13.11 -21.10
CA GLU A 19 -4.52 -12.30 -22.31
C GLU A 19 -3.73 -10.98 -22.25
N HIS A 20 -3.70 -10.36 -21.07
CA HIS A 20 -2.96 -9.10 -20.86
C HIS A 20 -1.46 -9.29 -20.94
N ILE A 21 -0.93 -10.38 -20.39
CA ILE A 21 0.51 -10.70 -20.44
C ILE A 21 0.98 -10.77 -21.91
N ALA A 22 0.27 -11.52 -22.76
CA ALA A 22 0.59 -11.63 -24.18
C ALA A 22 0.52 -10.27 -24.90
N ALA A 23 -0.53 -9.49 -24.62
CA ALA A 23 -0.72 -8.18 -25.21
C ALA A 23 0.34 -7.15 -24.75
N LEU A 24 0.76 -7.20 -23.48
CA LEU A 24 1.83 -6.38 -22.90
C LEU A 24 3.18 -6.70 -23.54
N GLY A 25 3.51 -7.98 -23.72
CA GLY A 25 4.76 -8.40 -24.36
C GLY A 25 4.92 -7.87 -25.80
N SER A 26 3.80 -7.75 -26.51
CA SER A 26 3.77 -7.15 -27.86
C SER A 26 3.79 -5.61 -27.81
N TYR A 27 3.09 -5.01 -26.84
CA TYR A 27 2.96 -3.56 -26.72
C TYR A 27 4.23 -2.87 -26.20
N ARG A 28 5.00 -3.54 -25.32
CA ARG A 28 6.26 -3.06 -24.73
C ARG A 28 6.16 -1.63 -24.18
N PRO A 29 5.29 -1.40 -23.17
CA PRO A 29 5.09 -0.06 -22.63
C PRO A 29 6.35 0.51 -21.99
N THR A 30 6.59 1.81 -22.19
CA THR A 30 7.64 2.56 -21.48
C THR A 30 7.19 3.06 -20.12
N VAL A 31 5.88 3.12 -19.87
CA VAL A 31 5.31 3.46 -18.56
C VAL A 31 4.23 2.44 -18.23
N VAL A 32 4.31 1.85 -17.04
CA VAL A 32 3.27 0.96 -16.50
C VAL A 32 2.61 1.65 -15.32
N VAL A 33 1.28 1.76 -15.36
CA VAL A 33 0.47 2.29 -14.27
C VAL A 33 -0.51 1.21 -13.86
N ALA A 34 -0.37 0.70 -12.64
CA ALA A 34 -1.21 -0.39 -12.16
C ALA A 34 -1.22 -0.46 -10.61
N PRO A 35 -2.26 -1.05 -10.01
CA PRO A 35 -2.24 -1.36 -8.59
C PRO A 35 -1.14 -2.36 -8.21
N PRO A 36 -0.60 -2.30 -6.97
CA PRO A 36 0.34 -3.29 -6.42
C PRO A 36 -0.07 -4.75 -6.68
N SER A 37 -1.35 -5.10 -6.46
CA SER A 37 -1.88 -6.43 -6.74
C SER A 37 -1.62 -6.92 -8.18
N VAL A 38 -1.83 -6.04 -9.17
CA VAL A 38 -1.58 -6.31 -10.59
C VAL A 38 -0.09 -6.28 -10.89
N LEU A 39 0.66 -5.33 -10.35
CA LEU A 39 2.12 -5.27 -10.49
C LEU A 39 2.79 -6.56 -9.98
N SER A 40 2.27 -7.15 -8.90
CA SER A 40 2.74 -8.46 -8.41
C SER A 40 2.51 -9.58 -9.42
N VAL A 41 1.35 -9.62 -10.10
CA VAL A 41 1.11 -10.60 -11.17
C VAL A 41 2.05 -10.40 -12.35
N LEU A 42 2.29 -9.15 -12.75
CA LEU A 42 3.24 -8.84 -13.81
C LEU A 42 4.67 -9.21 -13.40
N ALA A 43 5.04 -8.99 -12.14
CA ALA A 43 6.34 -9.38 -11.60
C ALA A 43 6.51 -10.90 -11.57
N ASP A 44 5.46 -11.65 -11.16
CA ASP A 44 5.45 -13.12 -11.25
C ASP A 44 5.72 -13.60 -12.68
N ALA A 45 5.02 -13.02 -13.67
CA ALA A 45 5.20 -13.37 -15.08
C ALA A 45 6.60 -13.00 -15.63
N VAL A 46 7.20 -11.90 -15.16
CA VAL A 46 8.58 -11.52 -15.51
C VAL A 46 9.58 -12.52 -14.94
N VAL A 47 9.43 -12.89 -13.66
CA VAL A 47 10.30 -13.88 -13.00
C VAL A 47 10.18 -15.26 -13.64
N ALA A 48 8.98 -15.66 -14.04
CA ALA A 48 8.72 -16.90 -14.76
C ALA A 48 9.24 -16.90 -16.21
N GLY A 49 9.66 -15.75 -16.74
CA GLY A 49 10.12 -15.60 -18.13
C GLY A 49 9.00 -15.54 -19.17
N GLU A 50 7.74 -15.47 -18.73
CA GLU A 50 6.54 -15.38 -19.58
C GLU A 50 6.32 -13.96 -20.13
N LEU A 51 6.82 -12.95 -19.41
CA LEU A 51 6.74 -11.55 -19.80
C LEU A 51 8.13 -10.91 -19.79
N ARG A 52 8.47 -10.17 -20.86
CA ARG A 52 9.63 -9.27 -20.87
C ARG A 52 9.15 -7.84 -20.83
N LEU A 53 9.42 -7.15 -19.72
CA LEU A 53 8.99 -5.79 -19.48
C LEU A 53 10.15 -4.97 -18.91
N CYS A 54 10.55 -3.91 -19.64
CA CYS A 54 11.61 -2.99 -19.23
C CYS A 54 11.10 -1.54 -19.31
N PRO A 55 10.13 -1.16 -18.46
CA PRO A 55 9.54 0.16 -18.51
C PRO A 55 10.56 1.20 -18.02
N ALA A 56 10.48 2.41 -18.55
CA ALA A 56 11.22 3.54 -18.03
C ALA A 56 10.65 4.05 -16.70
N ARG A 57 9.35 3.80 -16.43
CA ARG A 57 8.70 4.11 -15.14
C ARG A 57 7.61 3.11 -14.79
N VAL A 58 7.51 2.77 -13.52
CA VAL A 58 6.37 2.06 -12.92
C VAL A 58 5.68 2.98 -11.92
N ILE A 59 4.37 3.15 -12.05
CA ILE A 59 3.53 3.99 -11.19
C ILE A 59 2.49 3.11 -10.51
N SER A 60 2.61 2.95 -9.20
CA SER A 60 1.65 2.29 -8.33
C SER A 60 0.48 3.23 -8.01
N VAL A 61 -0.74 2.71 -8.08
CA VAL A 61 -1.98 3.48 -7.87
C VAL A 61 -3.03 2.66 -7.12
N ALA A 62 -4.08 3.32 -6.62
CA ALA A 62 -5.32 2.72 -6.07
C ALA A 62 -5.20 1.86 -4.79
N GLU A 63 -4.03 1.27 -4.50
CA GLU A 63 -3.77 0.52 -3.27
C GLU A 63 -2.49 1.04 -2.61
N VAL A 64 -2.35 0.76 -1.32
CA VAL A 64 -1.12 1.06 -0.57
C VAL A 64 0.01 0.23 -1.15
N LEU A 65 1.08 0.90 -1.57
CA LEU A 65 2.31 0.22 -1.95
C LEU A 65 3.06 -0.19 -0.68
N THR A 66 3.02 -1.48 -0.38
CA THR A 66 3.74 -2.05 0.77
C THR A 66 5.26 -1.93 0.57
N SER A 67 6.03 -1.87 1.65
CA SER A 67 7.50 -1.85 1.56
C SER A 67 8.06 -3.14 0.96
N PHE A 68 7.32 -4.25 1.13
CA PHE A 68 7.63 -5.53 0.50
C PHE A 68 7.49 -5.44 -1.02
N ASP A 69 6.34 -4.96 -1.49
CA ASP A 69 6.04 -4.89 -2.92
C ASP A 69 6.93 -3.86 -3.61
N GLU A 70 7.18 -2.71 -2.99
CA GLU A 70 8.10 -1.70 -3.51
C GLU A 70 9.48 -2.30 -3.79
N ARG A 71 10.09 -2.99 -2.81
CA ARG A 71 11.40 -3.62 -2.97
C ARG A 71 11.39 -4.63 -4.10
N ARG A 72 10.40 -5.52 -4.11
CA ARG A 72 10.24 -6.55 -5.14
C ARG A 72 10.10 -5.95 -6.53
N PHE A 73 9.27 -4.92 -6.69
CA PHE A 73 9.03 -4.29 -7.98
C PHE A 73 10.25 -3.54 -8.50
N ARG A 74 11.02 -2.89 -7.61
CA ARG A 74 12.30 -2.27 -7.97
C ARG A 74 13.27 -3.28 -8.57
N GLU A 75 13.41 -4.43 -7.91
CA GLU A 75 14.29 -5.51 -8.36
C GLU A 75 13.82 -6.11 -9.69
N VAL A 76 12.54 -6.51 -9.77
CA VAL A 76 12.01 -7.23 -10.94
C VAL A 76 11.89 -6.33 -12.18
N PHE A 77 11.49 -5.07 -12.02
CA PHE A 77 11.34 -4.13 -13.15
C PHE A 77 12.59 -3.25 -13.38
N GLY A 78 13.67 -3.47 -12.63
CA GLY A 78 14.92 -2.70 -12.75
C GLY A 78 14.74 -1.20 -12.51
N GLN A 79 13.93 -0.83 -11.52
CA GLN A 79 13.64 0.57 -11.18
C GLN A 79 14.38 1.01 -9.91
N GLU A 80 14.91 2.22 -9.92
CA GLU A 80 15.42 2.85 -8.69
C GLU A 80 14.29 3.33 -7.77
N VAL A 81 13.14 3.70 -8.35
CA VAL A 81 11.97 4.22 -7.62
C VAL A 81 10.71 3.62 -8.24
N ILE A 82 9.81 3.14 -7.39
CA ILE A 82 8.42 2.88 -7.80
C ILE A 82 7.63 4.13 -7.47
N PHE A 83 7.19 4.81 -8.53
CA PHE A 83 6.42 6.02 -8.37
C PHE A 83 5.03 5.67 -7.83
N GLN A 84 4.43 6.58 -7.08
CA GLN A 84 3.07 6.44 -6.62
C GLN A 84 2.25 7.63 -7.09
N ALA A 85 0.97 7.39 -7.38
CA ALA A 85 -0.02 8.45 -7.53
C ALA A 85 -1.07 8.27 -6.41
N TYR A 86 -1.04 9.17 -5.44
CA TYR A 86 -2.06 9.23 -4.41
C TYR A 86 -3.29 9.95 -4.97
N GLN A 87 -4.31 9.18 -5.32
CA GLN A 87 -5.50 9.66 -5.97
C GLN A 87 -6.74 9.03 -5.35
N CYS A 88 -7.74 9.86 -5.11
CA CYS A 88 -9.05 9.48 -4.61
C CYS A 88 -10.13 10.00 -5.57
N THR A 89 -11.40 9.66 -5.32
CA THR A 89 -12.54 10.18 -6.08
C THR A 89 -12.56 11.71 -6.06
N GLU A 90 -12.11 12.28 -4.94
CA GLU A 90 -12.05 13.70 -4.62
C GLU A 90 -10.95 14.43 -5.39
N GLY A 91 -9.87 13.76 -5.84
CA GLY A 91 -8.80 14.43 -6.57
C GLY A 91 -7.49 13.67 -6.66
N PHE A 92 -6.53 14.26 -7.38
CA PHE A 92 -5.14 13.82 -7.42
C PHE A 92 -4.37 14.56 -6.32
N LEU A 93 -4.10 13.86 -5.22
CA LEU A 93 -3.72 14.46 -3.95
C LEU A 93 -2.21 14.45 -3.70
N GLY A 94 -1.45 13.60 -4.38
CA GLY A 94 0.00 13.61 -4.25
C GLY A 94 0.68 12.61 -5.18
N TYR A 95 2.00 12.71 -5.27
CA TYR A 95 2.80 11.84 -6.12
C TYR A 95 4.25 11.71 -5.68
N THR A 96 4.91 10.64 -6.10
CA THR A 96 6.35 10.45 -5.92
C THR A 96 7.13 11.29 -6.93
N CYS A 97 8.03 12.15 -6.47
CA CYS A 97 8.93 12.93 -7.33
C CYS A 97 10.12 12.08 -7.84
N PRO A 98 10.93 12.57 -8.79
CA PRO A 98 12.09 11.84 -9.32
C PRO A 98 13.15 11.45 -8.27
N PHE A 99 13.14 12.08 -7.10
CA PHE A 99 14.04 11.76 -5.97
C PHE A 99 13.44 10.72 -5.01
N GLY A 100 12.27 10.17 -5.31
CA GLY A 100 11.63 9.11 -4.51
C GLY A 100 10.76 9.59 -3.35
N SER A 101 10.66 10.90 -3.09
CA SER A 101 9.79 11.45 -2.04
C SER A 101 8.35 11.61 -2.54
N MET A 102 7.35 11.29 -1.70
CA MET A 102 5.94 11.56 -2.00
C MET A 102 5.56 12.97 -1.54
N HIS A 103 5.17 13.81 -2.48
CA HIS A 103 4.71 15.18 -2.24
C HIS A 103 3.18 15.26 -2.31
N LEU A 104 2.58 16.07 -1.44
CA LEU A 104 1.17 16.46 -1.58
C LEU A 104 1.02 17.56 -2.64
N ASN A 105 -0.10 17.53 -3.37
CA ASN A 105 -0.46 18.49 -4.42
C ASN A 105 -1.08 19.76 -3.83
N GLU A 106 -0.30 20.47 -3.02
CA GLU A 106 -0.73 21.68 -2.31
C GLU A 106 -0.96 22.90 -3.23
N ASP A 107 -0.57 22.80 -4.50
CA ASP A 107 -0.81 23.83 -5.52
C ASP A 107 -2.26 23.86 -6.01
N ILE A 108 -2.98 22.75 -5.91
CA ILE A 108 -4.37 22.62 -6.38
C ILE A 108 -5.36 22.16 -5.31
N CYS A 109 -4.86 21.69 -4.17
CA CYS A 109 -5.67 21.20 -3.06
C CYS A 109 -5.09 21.67 -1.73
N TYR A 110 -5.92 22.23 -0.85
CA TYR A 110 -5.50 22.56 0.50
C TYR A 110 -5.69 21.37 1.43
N PHE A 111 -4.66 21.09 2.24
CA PHE A 111 -4.62 19.97 3.18
C PHE A 111 -4.54 20.48 4.61
N GLU A 112 -5.63 20.33 5.36
CA GLU A 112 -5.57 20.37 6.82
C GLU A 112 -5.16 18.99 7.33
N LYS A 113 -4.50 18.98 8.49
CA LYS A 113 -3.94 17.77 9.08
C LYS A 113 -4.61 17.52 10.43
N GLU A 114 -5.43 16.49 10.50
CA GLU A 114 -5.97 15.99 11.77
C GLU A 114 -5.02 14.94 12.31
N PHE A 115 -4.11 15.35 13.20
CA PHE A 115 -3.09 14.45 13.75
C PHE A 115 -3.72 13.39 14.65
N VAL A 116 -3.35 12.13 14.40
CA VAL A 116 -3.72 10.97 15.24
C VAL A 116 -2.57 10.55 16.16
N ASP A 117 -1.34 10.93 15.80
CA ASP A 117 -0.14 10.87 16.65
C ASP A 117 0.87 11.97 16.20
N ASP A 118 2.09 11.95 16.74
CA ASP A 118 3.14 12.95 16.47
C ASP A 118 3.54 13.08 14.99
N SER A 119 3.26 12.07 14.17
CA SER A 119 3.72 11.98 12.78
C SER A 119 2.63 11.59 11.78
N ARG A 120 1.54 10.99 12.26
CA ARG A 120 0.43 10.51 11.45
C ARG A 120 -0.76 11.45 11.53
N PHE A 121 -1.43 11.63 10.40
CA PHE A 121 -2.63 12.45 10.33
C PHE A 121 -3.62 11.91 9.30
N VAL A 122 -4.89 12.21 9.53
CA VAL A 122 -5.96 12.07 8.54
C VAL A 122 -6.07 13.40 7.77
N PRO A 123 -5.94 13.40 6.44
CA PRO A 123 -6.05 14.62 5.65
C PRO A 123 -7.51 15.06 5.54
N ILE A 124 -7.74 16.35 5.81
CA ILE A 124 -9.00 17.03 5.49
C ILE A 124 -8.71 17.95 4.31
N ILE A 125 -9.40 17.72 3.19
CA ILE A 125 -9.05 18.32 1.91
C ILE A 125 -10.07 19.34 1.41
N THR A 126 -9.56 20.38 0.74
CA THR A 126 -10.36 21.34 -0.03
C THR A 126 -9.77 21.45 -1.43
N ASP A 127 -10.54 21.10 -2.46
CA ASP A 127 -10.11 21.16 -3.87
C ASP A 127 -10.44 22.54 -4.46
N PHE A 128 -9.45 23.18 -5.09
CA PHE A 128 -9.61 24.52 -5.69
C PHE A 128 -9.85 24.53 -7.20
N ARG A 129 -9.83 23.36 -7.83
CA ARG A 129 -9.91 23.19 -9.29
C ARG A 129 -11.29 22.71 -9.75
N ARG A 130 -11.99 21.94 -8.92
CA ARG A 130 -13.29 21.37 -9.25
C ARG A 130 -14.38 22.43 -9.30
N ARG A 131 -15.20 22.36 -10.36
CA ARG A 131 -16.41 23.19 -10.53
C ARG A 131 -17.72 22.43 -10.28
N SER A 132 -17.71 21.12 -10.51
CA SER A 132 -18.81 20.21 -10.16
C SER A 132 -18.41 19.31 -9.00
N GLN A 133 -19.34 19.05 -8.09
CA GLN A 133 -19.08 18.33 -6.83
C GLN A 133 -17.91 18.95 -6.04
N PRO A 134 -18.06 20.21 -5.58
CA PRO A 134 -17.00 20.87 -4.83
C PRO A 134 -16.68 20.09 -3.55
N ILE A 135 -15.39 19.86 -3.32
CA ILE A 135 -14.88 19.18 -2.13
C ILE A 135 -14.32 20.25 -1.22
N VAL A 136 -14.97 20.49 -0.08
CA VAL A 136 -14.59 21.53 0.89
C VAL A 136 -14.54 20.92 2.28
N ARG A 137 -13.37 21.01 2.93
CA ARG A 137 -13.06 20.40 4.23
C ARG A 137 -13.54 18.94 4.35
N TYR A 138 -13.36 18.16 3.28
CA TYR A 138 -13.74 16.75 3.29
C TYR A 138 -12.67 15.93 4.01
N ARG A 139 -13.03 15.35 5.16
CA ARG A 139 -12.15 14.45 5.90
C ARG A 139 -12.07 13.11 5.18
N LEU A 140 -10.88 12.77 4.70
CA LEU A 140 -10.63 11.47 4.09
C LEU A 140 -10.58 10.38 5.16
N ASN A 141 -10.45 9.14 4.72
CA ASN A 141 -10.33 7.96 5.57
C ASN A 141 -8.94 7.31 5.45
N ASP A 142 -7.98 8.03 4.89
CA ASP A 142 -6.60 7.59 4.71
C ASP A 142 -5.74 8.13 5.85
N VAL A 143 -4.81 7.33 6.37
CA VAL A 143 -3.83 7.77 7.36
C VAL A 143 -2.49 8.00 6.67
N LEU A 144 -1.98 9.23 6.71
CA LEU A 144 -0.70 9.59 6.12
C LEU A 144 0.35 9.75 7.20
N THR A 145 1.59 9.33 6.94
CA THR A 145 2.74 9.57 7.83
C THR A 145 3.62 10.67 7.23
N LEU A 146 3.91 11.73 7.98
CA LEU A 146 4.87 12.75 7.57
C LEU A 146 6.28 12.17 7.43
N ALA A 147 7.03 12.65 6.44
CA ALA A 147 8.45 12.36 6.37
C ALA A 147 9.20 13.08 7.49
N ALA A 148 10.17 12.40 8.10
CA ALA A 148 11.03 13.01 9.12
C ALA A 148 11.81 14.23 8.58
N ASN A 149 12.17 14.19 7.29
CA ASN A 149 12.75 15.32 6.57
C ASN A 149 11.72 15.88 5.57
N GLN A 150 11.36 17.15 5.73
CA GLN A 150 10.44 17.86 4.84
C GLN A 150 11.16 18.53 3.65
N VAL A 151 12.49 18.59 3.65
CA VAL A 151 13.27 19.16 2.54
C VAL A 151 13.62 18.06 1.55
N CYS A 152 13.03 18.11 0.36
CA CYS A 152 13.34 17.20 -0.73
C CYS A 152 14.37 17.79 -1.70
N GLY A 153 15.30 16.96 -2.18
CA GLY A 153 16.30 17.34 -3.20
C GLY A 153 15.70 17.73 -4.56
N CYS A 154 14.41 17.46 -4.78
CA CYS A 154 13.71 17.90 -5.99
C CYS A 154 13.42 19.41 -6.03
N GLY A 155 13.52 20.10 -4.88
CA GLY A 155 13.28 21.55 -4.76
C GLY A 155 11.81 21.95 -4.59
N GLN A 156 10.86 21.01 -4.57
CA GLN A 156 9.46 21.33 -4.23
C GLN A 156 9.32 21.65 -2.73
N ALA A 157 8.57 22.71 -2.43
CA ALA A 157 8.30 23.17 -1.07
C ALA A 157 7.03 22.56 -0.45
N THR A 158 6.37 21.63 -1.13
CA THR A 158 5.13 21.01 -0.63
C THR A 158 5.40 19.93 0.40
N THR A 159 4.43 19.70 1.28
CA THR A 159 4.50 18.68 2.34
C THR A 159 4.97 17.33 1.79
N VAL A 160 5.98 16.75 2.44
CA VAL A 160 6.50 15.42 2.11
C VAL A 160 5.92 14.39 3.07
N VAL A 161 5.29 13.35 2.51
CA VAL A 161 4.80 12.21 3.28
C VAL A 161 5.74 11.02 3.08
N ALA A 162 6.05 10.32 4.16
CA ALA A 162 6.86 9.10 4.12
C ALA A 162 6.09 7.97 3.43
N LYS A 163 4.79 7.85 3.73
CA LYS A 163 3.91 6.81 3.20
C LYS A 163 2.44 7.06 3.52
N ILE A 164 1.59 6.34 2.81
CA ILE A 164 0.18 6.10 3.15
C ILE A 164 0.15 4.87 4.05
N ALA A 165 -0.22 5.03 5.32
CA ALA A 165 -0.18 3.97 6.33
C ALA A 165 -1.35 2.97 6.21
N GLY A 166 -2.43 3.36 5.52
CA GLY A 166 -3.63 2.54 5.36
C GLY A 166 -4.89 3.37 5.52
N ARG A 167 -6.01 2.68 5.75
CA ARG A 167 -7.29 3.29 6.10
C ARG A 167 -7.43 3.39 7.62
N GLU A 168 -8.12 4.41 8.11
CA GLU A 168 -8.42 4.57 9.54
C GLU A 168 -9.31 3.41 10.05
N ASP A 169 -10.29 2.98 9.25
CA ASP A 169 -11.16 1.83 9.60
C ASP A 169 -10.40 0.51 9.77
N ASP A 170 -9.24 0.37 9.13
CA ASP A 170 -8.39 -0.83 9.22
C ASP A 170 -7.44 -0.78 10.44
N VAL A 171 -7.46 0.30 11.23
CA VAL A 171 -6.65 0.41 12.45
C VAL A 171 -7.18 -0.54 13.52
N PHE A 172 -6.30 -1.39 14.05
CA PHE A 172 -6.64 -2.28 15.15
C PHE A 172 -6.57 -1.52 16.46
N SER A 173 -7.49 -1.83 17.36
CA SER A 173 -7.48 -1.33 18.72
C SER A 173 -7.37 -2.53 19.65
N PHE A 174 -6.29 -2.62 20.43
CA PHE A 174 -6.07 -3.71 21.38
C PHE A 174 -6.05 -3.19 22.82
N PRO A 175 -6.43 -3.98 23.83
CA PRO A 175 -6.29 -3.61 25.24
C PRO A 175 -4.83 -3.32 25.59
N ALA A 176 -4.58 -2.26 26.36
CA ALA A 176 -3.24 -1.94 26.86
C ALA A 176 -2.80 -2.93 27.95
N VAL A 177 -1.51 -3.19 28.05
CA VAL A 177 -0.96 -3.96 29.18
C VAL A 177 -1.06 -3.13 30.45
N GLY A 178 -1.68 -3.68 31.50
CA GLY A 178 -1.64 -3.11 32.85
C GLY A 178 -2.61 -1.95 33.13
N GLY A 179 -3.66 -1.75 32.30
CA GLY A 179 -4.71 -0.76 32.59
C GLY A 179 -5.90 -0.85 31.64
N ASP A 180 -6.88 0.04 31.83
CA ASP A 180 -8.15 0.08 31.06
C ASP A 180 -8.02 0.81 29.70
N GLY A 181 -6.80 1.13 29.28
CA GLY A 181 -6.52 1.83 28.04
C GLY A 181 -6.58 0.94 26.80
N ARG A 182 -6.57 1.56 25.62
CA ARG A 182 -6.44 0.86 24.32
C ARG A 182 -5.28 1.44 23.53
N VAL A 183 -4.63 0.58 22.75
CA VAL A 183 -3.51 0.92 21.89
C VAL A 183 -3.93 0.75 20.43
N SER A 184 -3.73 1.80 19.63
CA SER A 184 -3.99 1.78 18.18
C SER A 184 -2.79 1.18 17.46
N VAL A 185 -3.04 0.16 16.65
CA VAL A 185 -2.05 -0.53 15.82
C VAL A 185 -2.44 -0.34 14.36
N PHE A 186 -1.67 0.47 13.65
CA PHE A 186 -1.94 0.83 12.27
C PHE A 186 -1.55 -0.31 11.31
N PRO A 187 -2.25 -0.45 10.16
CA PRO A 187 -1.97 -1.49 9.16
C PRO A 187 -0.49 -1.60 8.76
N ASP A 188 0.19 -0.47 8.59
CA ASP A 188 1.60 -0.42 8.21
C ASP A 188 2.55 -1.01 9.27
N MET A 189 2.15 -0.98 10.55
CA MET A 189 2.94 -1.59 11.63
C MET A 189 2.84 -3.11 11.58
N VAL A 190 1.65 -3.64 11.31
CA VAL A 190 1.40 -5.07 11.14
C VAL A 190 2.08 -5.59 9.88
N GLU A 191 1.99 -4.85 8.76
CA GLU A 191 2.68 -5.18 7.50
C GLU A 191 4.19 -5.38 7.71
N ARG A 192 4.83 -4.51 8.50
CA ARG A 192 6.27 -4.57 8.78
C ARG A 192 6.70 -5.85 9.50
N CYS A 193 5.83 -6.47 10.30
CA CYS A 193 6.13 -7.75 10.93
C CYS A 193 6.38 -8.87 9.90
N PHE A 194 5.83 -8.76 8.69
CA PHE A 194 6.07 -9.74 7.61
C PHE A 194 7.31 -9.41 6.78
N LEU A 195 7.71 -8.13 6.72
CA LEU A 195 8.86 -7.68 5.92
C LEU A 195 10.18 -8.32 6.38
N TYR A 196 10.31 -8.61 7.67
CA TYR A 196 11.52 -9.18 8.27
C TYR A 196 11.54 -10.71 8.30
N VAL A 197 10.46 -11.37 7.87
CA VAL A 197 10.37 -12.84 7.87
C VAL A 197 10.77 -13.40 6.50
N PRO A 198 11.95 -14.04 6.38
CA PRO A 198 12.37 -14.64 5.12
C PRO A 198 11.39 -15.74 4.69
N GLY A 199 11.04 -15.75 3.41
CA GLY A 199 10.20 -16.78 2.81
C GLY A 199 8.72 -16.44 2.71
N VAL A 200 8.22 -15.41 3.42
CA VAL A 200 6.84 -14.92 3.21
C VAL A 200 6.73 -14.28 1.83
N SER A 201 5.82 -14.79 0.99
CA SER A 201 5.52 -14.22 -0.33
C SER A 201 4.22 -13.40 -0.32
N GLU A 202 3.19 -13.94 0.32
CA GLU A 202 1.86 -13.34 0.44
C GLU A 202 1.35 -13.44 1.86
N PHE A 203 0.56 -12.45 2.28
CA PHE A 203 -0.09 -12.48 3.57
C PHE A 203 -1.38 -11.67 3.57
N ARG A 204 -2.30 -12.03 4.47
CA ARG A 204 -3.45 -11.22 4.82
C ARG A 204 -3.71 -11.36 6.31
N VAL A 205 -4.03 -10.27 6.97
CA VAL A 205 -4.32 -10.24 8.40
C VAL A 205 -5.72 -9.72 8.62
N GLU A 206 -6.55 -10.50 9.32
CA GLU A 206 -7.90 -10.12 9.67
C GLU A 206 -8.05 -10.14 11.19
N ARG A 207 -8.47 -9.02 11.77
CA ARG A 207 -8.86 -8.96 13.18
C ARG A 207 -10.34 -9.28 13.30
N HIS A 208 -10.68 -10.36 14.00
CA HIS A 208 -12.08 -10.80 14.17
C HIS A 208 -12.69 -10.37 15.51
N SER A 209 -11.87 -10.14 16.53
CA SER A 209 -12.28 -9.63 17.85
C SER A 209 -11.09 -8.96 18.55
N ASP A 210 -11.31 -8.45 19.77
CA ASP A 210 -10.24 -7.90 20.63
C ASP A 210 -9.11 -8.91 20.90
N ASP A 211 -9.44 -10.19 20.96
CA ASP A 211 -8.56 -11.29 21.35
C ASP A 211 -8.23 -12.25 20.20
N ARG A 212 -8.69 -11.98 18.97
CA ARG A 212 -8.51 -12.92 17.84
C ARG A 212 -8.01 -12.23 16.57
N LEU A 213 -6.86 -12.73 16.10
CA LEU A 213 -6.23 -12.35 14.85
C LEU A 213 -6.05 -13.59 13.96
N VAL A 214 -6.55 -13.53 12.73
CA VAL A 214 -6.35 -14.57 11.72
C VAL A 214 -5.33 -14.09 10.71
N VAL A 215 -4.24 -14.84 10.55
CA VAL A 215 -3.13 -14.55 9.64
C VAL A 215 -3.11 -15.59 8.54
N PHE A 216 -3.49 -15.18 7.35
CA PHE A 216 -3.32 -15.94 6.12
C PHE A 216 -1.90 -15.71 5.60
N VAL A 217 -1.14 -16.77 5.32
CA VAL A 217 0.25 -16.63 4.84
C VAL A 217 0.60 -17.67 3.77
N ALA A 218 1.44 -17.28 2.82
CA ALA A 218 2.11 -18.18 1.89
C ALA A 218 3.64 -18.03 2.00
N PRO A 219 4.40 -19.13 2.12
CA PRO A 219 3.94 -20.51 2.31
C PRO A 219 3.53 -20.77 3.77
N LEU A 220 2.64 -21.74 3.99
CA LEU A 220 2.24 -22.17 5.35
C LEU A 220 3.23 -23.19 5.89
N VAL A 221 4.37 -22.73 6.40
CA VAL A 221 5.48 -23.57 6.91
C VAL A 221 5.80 -23.18 8.35
N GLY A 222 5.97 -24.17 9.23
CA GLY A 222 6.15 -23.95 10.68
C GLY A 222 7.17 -22.87 11.04
N GLU A 223 8.37 -22.93 10.45
CA GLU A 223 9.42 -21.92 10.70
C GLU A 223 9.00 -20.49 10.33
N VAL A 224 8.23 -20.33 9.25
CA VAL A 224 7.69 -19.02 8.85
C VAL A 224 6.65 -18.55 9.86
N LEU A 225 5.77 -19.45 10.32
CA LEU A 225 4.73 -19.14 11.30
C LEU A 225 5.30 -18.71 12.64
N ASP A 226 6.34 -19.41 13.11
CA ASP A 226 7.02 -19.10 14.37
C ASP A 226 7.67 -17.72 14.33
N ARG A 227 8.32 -17.37 13.21
CA ARG A 227 8.92 -16.05 13.00
C ARG A 227 7.87 -14.95 12.90
N VAL A 228 6.78 -15.16 12.15
CA VAL A 228 5.67 -14.18 12.07
C VAL A 228 5.06 -13.96 13.45
N ARG A 229 4.86 -15.02 14.23
CA ARG A 229 4.33 -14.93 15.59
C ARG A 229 5.28 -14.10 16.47
N ALA A 230 6.58 -14.38 16.45
CA ALA A 230 7.58 -13.63 17.20
C ALA A 230 7.60 -12.13 16.84
N GLU A 231 7.46 -11.78 15.56
CA GLU A 231 7.39 -10.38 15.11
C GLU A 231 6.10 -9.67 15.57
N LEU A 232 4.97 -10.39 15.61
CA LEU A 232 3.71 -9.86 16.15
C LEU A 232 3.76 -9.68 17.67
N ASP A 233 4.36 -10.64 18.39
CA ASP A 233 4.57 -10.54 19.84
C ASP A 233 5.52 -9.38 20.17
N GLY A 234 6.62 -9.23 19.41
CA GLY A 234 7.53 -8.10 19.55
C GLY A 234 6.90 -6.75 19.19
N LEU A 235 5.89 -6.72 18.29
CA LEU A 235 5.07 -5.54 18.06
C LEU A 235 4.20 -5.22 19.29
N ALA A 236 3.59 -6.23 19.91
CA ALA A 236 2.80 -6.09 21.13
C ALA A 236 3.61 -5.54 22.30
N GLU A 237 4.82 -6.07 22.51
CA GLU A 237 5.73 -5.59 23.55
C GLU A 237 6.14 -4.13 23.33
N ARG A 238 6.55 -3.76 22.11
CA ARG A 238 7.01 -2.40 21.80
C ARG A 238 5.90 -1.36 21.94
N LEU A 239 4.65 -1.73 21.65
CA LEU A 239 3.50 -0.83 21.71
C LEU A 239 2.72 -0.94 23.04
N GLY A 240 3.03 -1.93 23.87
CA GLY A 240 2.41 -2.11 25.19
C GLY A 240 0.95 -2.56 25.14
N PHE A 241 0.59 -3.46 24.23
CA PHE A 241 -0.77 -4.03 24.15
C PHE A 241 -0.80 -5.54 24.45
N VAL A 242 -1.95 -6.05 24.89
CA VAL A 242 -2.17 -7.46 25.16
C VAL A 242 -2.21 -8.22 23.83
N PRO A 243 -1.28 -9.16 23.57
CA PRO A 243 -1.22 -9.85 22.28
C PRO A 243 -2.49 -10.67 22.05
N PRO A 244 -3.16 -10.54 20.89
CA PRO A 244 -4.31 -11.37 20.58
C PRO A 244 -3.88 -12.81 20.29
N ARG A 245 -4.82 -13.75 20.39
CA ARG A 245 -4.61 -15.11 19.89
C ARG A 245 -4.48 -15.08 18.38
N VAL A 246 -3.31 -15.50 17.89
CA VAL A 246 -3.01 -15.60 16.45
C VAL A 246 -3.29 -17.01 15.93
N GLU A 247 -4.20 -17.10 14.96
CA GLU A 247 -4.54 -18.29 14.18
C GLU A 247 -3.93 -18.18 12.77
N PHE A 248 -3.34 -19.25 12.26
CA PHE A 248 -2.73 -19.24 10.93
C PHE A 248 -3.54 -20.07 9.94
N GLU A 249 -3.77 -19.49 8.76
CA GLU A 249 -4.46 -20.14 7.66
C GLU A 249 -3.63 -20.06 6.37
N PRO A 250 -3.77 -21.02 5.43
CA PRO A 250 -3.10 -20.92 4.15
C PRO A 250 -3.64 -19.71 3.38
N TYR A 251 -2.75 -18.90 2.83
CA TYR A 251 -3.15 -17.85 1.91
C TYR A 251 -3.66 -18.46 0.60
N VAL A 252 -4.94 -18.26 0.30
CA VAL A 252 -5.56 -18.68 -0.96
C VAL A 252 -5.68 -17.46 -1.86
N ALA A 253 -4.91 -17.43 -2.94
CA ALA A 253 -5.02 -16.38 -3.94
C ALA A 253 -6.42 -16.42 -4.58
N ASP A 254 -7.07 -15.26 -4.64
CA ASP A 254 -8.30 -15.12 -5.41
C ASP A 254 -7.97 -15.30 -6.91
N SER A 255 -8.47 -16.37 -7.52
CA SER A 255 -8.25 -16.70 -8.93
C SER A 255 -8.77 -15.63 -9.89
N THR A 256 -9.62 -14.71 -9.40
CA THR A 256 -10.12 -13.59 -10.18
C THR A 256 -9.25 -12.33 -10.07
N HIS A 257 -8.21 -12.34 -9.24
CA HIS A 257 -7.38 -11.18 -8.88
C HIS A 257 -8.20 -9.96 -8.41
N ARG A 258 -9.46 -10.17 -7.97
CA ARG A 258 -10.36 -9.11 -7.51
C ARG A 258 -10.06 -8.63 -6.11
N ARG A 259 -9.37 -9.45 -5.31
CA ARG A 259 -8.95 -9.11 -3.95
C ARG A 259 -7.47 -8.74 -3.90
N LYS A 260 -7.16 -7.69 -3.13
CA LYS A 260 -5.80 -7.22 -2.88
C LYS A 260 -4.98 -8.35 -2.27
N ARG A 261 -3.73 -8.51 -2.73
CA ARG A 261 -2.89 -9.64 -2.32
C ARG A 261 -2.36 -9.53 -0.89
N LYS A 262 -2.04 -8.31 -0.45
CA LYS A 262 -1.53 -8.02 0.89
C LYS A 262 -2.42 -7.01 1.56
N ARG A 263 -3.03 -7.42 2.68
CA ARG A 263 -4.04 -6.60 3.36
C ARG A 263 -4.09 -6.86 4.85
N VAL A 264 -4.33 -5.80 5.60
CA VAL A 264 -4.65 -5.81 7.02
C VAL A 264 -6.06 -5.24 7.13
N GLU A 265 -6.98 -6.00 7.71
CA GLU A 265 -8.41 -5.65 7.76
C GLU A 265 -8.95 -5.80 9.17
N ASN A 266 -9.75 -4.82 9.59
CA ASN A 266 -10.47 -4.88 10.85
C ASN A 266 -11.89 -5.41 10.60
N CYS A 267 -12.14 -6.67 10.95
CA CYS A 267 -13.45 -7.33 10.80
C CYS A 267 -14.26 -7.37 12.10
N ALA A 268 -13.68 -6.90 13.21
CA ALA A 268 -14.37 -6.75 14.48
C ALA A 268 -15.23 -5.48 14.44
N GLN A 269 -16.48 -5.62 14.01
CA GLN A 269 -17.52 -4.59 14.14
C GLN A 269 -18.37 -4.83 15.37
#